data_AF-A0A671MNT2-F1
#
_entry.id   AF-A0A671MNT2-F1
#
_cell.length_a   1.000
_cell.length_b   1.000
_cell.length_c   1.000
_cell.angle_alpha   90.00
_cell.angle_beta   90.00
_cell.angle_gamma   90.00
#
_symmetry.space_group_name_H-M   'P 1'
#
loop_
_entity.id
_entity.type
_entity.pdbx_description
1 polymer ?
#
loop_
_entity_poly.entity_id
_entity_poly.type
_entity_poly.pdbx_seq_one_letter_code
_entity_poly.pdbx_strand_id
1 'polypeptide(L)'
;VQSNKLDKPEKVEVSDNVKVVVRCRPLNEKEKMMAHKQAVAVDEIRGTITVNKLDMTSEPPKTFTFDTVFGPDSKQLDVYNLTARPIIDSVLEGYNGTIFAYGQTGTGKTFTMEGVRAVPELRGIIPNSFAHTCRVVSYLEIYNEEVRDLLGKDQMQRLEVKERPDVGVYIKDLSGYVVNNADDMDRIMTLGHKNPIVVISTMVDRAVFIHASDTKNIPRVI
;
A
#
# COMPACT_ATOMS: atom_id res chain seq x y z
N VAL A 1 -42.01 -34.05 -10.22
CA VAL A 1 -41.63 -32.72 -9.68
C VAL A 1 -40.13 -32.62 -9.76
N GLN A 2 -39.60 -32.04 -10.85
CA GLN A 2 -38.17 -31.83 -11.04
C GLN A 2 -37.73 -30.67 -10.14
N SER A 3 -36.83 -30.96 -9.21
CA SER A 3 -36.17 -29.96 -8.37
C SER A 3 -35.05 -29.29 -9.17
N ASN A 4 -35.26 -28.02 -9.53
CA ASN A 4 -34.20 -27.15 -10.04
C ASN A 4 -33.13 -26.96 -8.95
N LYS A 5 -32.00 -27.64 -9.08
CA LYS A 5 -30.76 -27.22 -8.43
C LYS A 5 -30.23 -26.06 -9.25
N LEU A 6 -30.26 -24.87 -8.67
CA LEU A 6 -29.59 -23.69 -9.20
C LEU A 6 -28.08 -23.96 -9.09
N ASP A 7 -27.44 -24.24 -10.23
CA ASP A 7 -25.98 -24.38 -10.29
C ASP A 7 -25.35 -23.06 -9.81
N LYS A 8 -24.57 -23.14 -8.74
CA LYS A 8 -23.72 -22.02 -8.32
C LYS A 8 -22.70 -21.79 -9.44
N PRO A 9 -22.44 -20.55 -9.88
CA PRO A 9 -21.42 -20.29 -10.88
C PRO A 9 -20.08 -20.79 -10.35
N GLU A 10 -19.43 -21.64 -11.15
CA GLU A 10 -18.11 -22.18 -10.91
C GLU A 10 -17.14 -20.98 -10.82
N LYS A 11 -16.60 -20.70 -9.62
CA LYS A 11 -15.58 -19.67 -9.44
C LYS A 11 -14.36 -20.13 -10.24
N VAL A 12 -14.08 -19.43 -11.35
CA VAL A 12 -12.82 -19.58 -12.09
C VAL A 12 -11.71 -19.31 -11.08
N GLU A 13 -10.89 -20.31 -10.80
CA GLU A 13 -9.68 -20.11 -9.99
C GLU A 13 -8.73 -19.21 -10.78
N VAL A 14 -8.78 -17.91 -10.47
CA VAL A 14 -7.80 -16.95 -10.94
C VAL A 14 -6.50 -17.29 -10.21
N SER A 15 -5.50 -17.74 -10.97
CA SER A 15 -4.12 -17.82 -10.48
C SER A 15 -3.69 -16.40 -10.09
N ASP A 16 -3.73 -16.08 -8.80
CA ASP A 16 -3.38 -14.78 -8.26
C ASP A 16 -1.85 -14.61 -8.25
N ASN A 17 -1.32 -14.23 -9.40
CA ASN A 17 0.05 -13.73 -9.49
C ASN A 17 0.15 -12.38 -8.77
N VAL A 18 1.34 -12.09 -8.22
CA VAL A 18 1.65 -10.76 -7.68
C VAL A 18 1.47 -9.72 -8.79
N LYS A 19 0.58 -8.75 -8.56
CA LYS A 19 0.37 -7.62 -9.47
C LYS A 19 1.41 -6.55 -9.21
N VAL A 20 2.12 -6.15 -10.26
CA VAL A 20 3.14 -5.11 -10.23
C VAL A 20 2.61 -3.87 -10.91
N VAL A 21 2.58 -2.79 -10.16
CA VAL A 21 2.09 -1.49 -10.61
C VAL A 21 3.21 -0.46 -10.52
N VAL A 22 3.38 0.34 -11.56
CA VAL A 22 4.38 1.42 -11.58
C VAL A 22 3.70 2.78 -11.60
N ARG A 23 4.17 3.70 -10.76
CA ARG A 23 3.72 5.09 -10.75
C ARG A 23 4.89 6.04 -10.93
N CYS A 24 4.83 6.85 -11.98
CA CYS A 24 5.79 7.91 -12.23
C CYS A 24 5.25 9.23 -11.67
N ARG A 25 5.95 9.84 -10.70
CA ARG A 25 5.58 11.16 -10.18
C ARG A 25 5.94 12.29 -11.16
N PRO A 26 5.28 13.45 -11.11
CA PRO A 26 5.76 14.63 -11.81
C PRO A 26 7.13 15.08 -11.31
N LEU A 27 7.86 15.81 -12.17
CA LEU A 27 9.09 16.51 -11.77
C LEU A 27 8.78 17.50 -10.65
N ASN A 28 9.62 17.50 -9.62
CA ASN A 28 9.53 18.45 -8.52
C ASN A 28 10.10 19.82 -8.92
N GLU A 29 9.87 20.85 -8.10
CA GLU A 29 10.28 22.22 -8.41
C GLU A 29 11.80 22.36 -8.57
N LYS A 30 12.60 21.66 -7.74
CA LYS A 30 14.06 21.69 -7.83
C LYS A 30 14.55 21.10 -9.15
N GLU A 31 13.96 19.98 -9.58
CA GLU A 31 14.27 19.33 -10.86
C GLU A 31 13.92 20.22 -12.05
N LYS A 32 12.78 20.92 -11.98
CA LYS A 32 12.37 21.90 -13.00
C LYS A 32 13.31 23.10 -13.04
N MET A 33 13.69 23.64 -11.88
CA MET A 33 14.65 24.76 -11.77
C MET A 33 16.03 24.41 -12.32
N MET A 34 16.46 23.16 -12.13
CA MET A 34 17.72 22.63 -12.67
C MET A 34 17.60 22.21 -14.15
N ALA A 35 16.47 22.48 -14.80
CA ALA A 35 16.19 22.12 -16.19
C ALA A 35 16.40 20.63 -16.50
N HIS A 36 16.15 19.75 -15.53
CA HIS A 36 16.17 18.31 -15.77
C HIS A 36 15.03 17.91 -16.71
N LYS A 37 15.31 16.96 -17.60
CA LYS A 37 14.32 16.42 -18.54
C LYS A 37 13.73 15.13 -17.99
N GLN A 38 12.49 14.85 -18.35
CA GLN A 38 11.83 13.61 -17.99
C GLN A 38 12.46 12.44 -18.78
N ALA A 39 13.16 11.56 -18.07
CA ALA A 39 13.79 10.37 -18.66
C ALA A 39 12.81 9.20 -18.88
N VAL A 40 11.66 9.22 -18.20
CA VAL A 40 10.70 8.12 -18.18
C VAL A 40 9.45 8.51 -18.98
N ALA A 41 9.18 7.80 -20.07
CA ALA A 41 7.92 7.88 -20.79
C ALA A 41 6.96 6.80 -20.29
N VAL A 42 5.68 7.17 -20.11
CA VAL A 42 4.63 6.31 -19.58
C VAL A 42 3.55 6.15 -20.64
N ASP A 43 3.17 4.91 -20.93
CA ASP A 43 2.02 4.57 -21.77
C ASP A 43 1.03 3.77 -20.92
N GLU A 44 0.05 4.47 -20.35
CA GLU A 44 -0.98 3.90 -19.47
C GLU A 44 -1.86 2.88 -20.19
N ILE A 45 -2.11 3.07 -21.49
CA ILE A 45 -2.98 2.18 -22.29
C ILE A 45 -2.29 0.84 -22.51
N ARG A 46 -0.99 0.86 -22.84
CA ARG A 46 -0.22 -0.36 -23.10
C ARG A 46 0.38 -0.98 -21.83
N GLY A 47 0.29 -0.30 -20.69
CA GLY A 47 0.91 -0.75 -19.44
C GLY A 47 2.45 -0.72 -19.50
N THR A 48 3.03 0.21 -20.26
CA THR A 48 4.49 0.23 -20.50
C THR A 48 5.20 1.46 -19.97
N ILE A 49 6.42 1.26 -19.48
CA ILE A 49 7.36 2.30 -19.09
C ILE A 49 8.59 2.23 -19.99
N THR A 50 8.97 3.35 -20.59
CA THR A 50 10.20 3.46 -21.39
C THR A 50 11.19 4.42 -20.72
N VAL A 51 12.40 3.92 -20.44
CA VAL A 51 13.48 4.69 -19.84
C VAL A 51 14.47 5.12 -20.93
N ASN A 52 14.61 6.43 -21.11
CA ASN A 52 15.51 7.05 -22.07
C ASN A 52 16.81 7.49 -21.38
N LYS A 53 17.97 7.09 -21.92
CA LYS A 53 19.27 7.62 -21.47
C LYS A 53 19.55 8.95 -22.17
N LEU A 54 19.28 10.05 -21.46
CA LEU A 54 19.35 11.40 -22.01
C LEU A 54 20.78 11.84 -22.38
N ASP A 55 21.80 11.26 -21.73
CA ASP A 55 23.21 11.66 -21.88
C ASP A 55 24.00 10.75 -22.83
N MET A 56 23.42 9.64 -23.29
CA MET A 56 24.08 8.68 -24.19
C MET A 56 23.17 8.33 -25.35
N THR A 57 23.29 9.07 -26.45
CA THR A 57 22.46 8.91 -27.67
C THR A 57 22.64 7.57 -28.39
N SER A 58 23.61 6.73 -28.00
CA SER A 58 23.87 5.45 -28.66
C SER A 58 23.19 4.24 -28.01
N GLU A 59 22.67 4.34 -26.78
CA GLU A 59 21.98 3.20 -26.14
C GLU A 59 20.48 3.29 -26.42
N PRO A 60 19.85 2.22 -26.97
CA PRO A 60 18.43 2.24 -27.23
C PRO A 60 17.64 2.36 -25.92
N PRO A 61 16.46 3.02 -25.95
CA PRO A 61 15.56 3.07 -24.80
C PRO A 61 15.18 1.67 -24.31
N LYS A 62 15.01 1.52 -22.99
CA LYS A 62 14.57 0.26 -22.38
C LYS A 62 13.10 0.35 -22.03
N THR A 63 12.30 -0.56 -22.58
CA THR A 63 10.85 -0.62 -22.33
C THR A 63 10.51 -1.84 -21.49
N PHE A 64 9.66 -1.62 -20.49
CA PHE A 64 9.17 -2.63 -19.56
C PHE A 64 7.64 -2.61 -19.55
N THR A 65 7.03 -3.78 -19.38
CA THR A 65 5.57 -3.94 -19.30
C THR A 65 5.19 -4.38 -17.89
N PHE A 66 4.12 -3.80 -17.37
CA PHE A 66 3.58 -4.06 -16.03
C PHE A 66 2.06 -4.25 -16.10
N ASP A 67 1.46 -4.71 -15.01
CA ASP A 67 0.01 -4.90 -14.93
C ASP A 67 -0.74 -3.57 -15.05
N THR A 68 -0.18 -2.50 -14.48
CA THR A 68 -0.70 -1.14 -14.61
C THR A 68 0.42 -0.13 -14.46
N VAL A 69 0.35 0.94 -15.24
CA VAL A 69 1.29 2.07 -15.13
C VAL A 69 0.52 3.38 -14.99
N PHE A 70 1.02 4.26 -14.15
CA PHE A 70 0.44 5.58 -13.85
C PHE A 70 1.46 6.66 -14.18
N GLY A 71 1.03 7.65 -14.96
CA GLY A 71 1.79 8.82 -15.31
C GLY A 71 1.76 9.92 -14.24
N PRO A 72 2.48 11.03 -14.51
CA PRO A 72 2.52 12.20 -13.63
C PRO A 72 1.16 12.82 -13.30
N ASP A 73 0.19 12.67 -14.20
CA ASP A 73 -1.13 13.29 -14.10
C ASP A 73 -2.18 12.37 -13.45
N SER A 74 -1.80 11.14 -13.11
CA SER A 74 -2.74 10.18 -12.50
C SER A 74 -3.17 10.60 -11.10
N LYS A 75 -4.48 10.63 -10.87
CA LYS A 75 -5.08 11.02 -9.60
C LYS A 75 -4.95 9.93 -8.55
N GLN A 76 -4.93 10.31 -7.28
CA GLN A 76 -4.86 9.36 -6.18
C GLN A 76 -6.03 8.38 -6.16
N LEU A 77 -7.23 8.87 -6.47
CA LEU A 77 -8.44 8.05 -6.50
C LEU A 77 -8.38 7.00 -7.61
N ASP A 78 -7.83 7.33 -8.78
CA ASP A 78 -7.66 6.38 -9.89
C ASP A 78 -6.65 5.28 -9.53
N VAL A 79 -5.53 5.67 -8.90
CA VAL A 79 -4.55 4.73 -8.36
C VAL A 79 -5.21 3.81 -7.32
N TYR A 80 -5.99 4.34 -6.37
CA TYR A 80 -6.70 3.53 -5.39
C TYR A 80 -7.68 2.55 -6.06
N ASN A 81 -8.52 3.03 -6.98
CA ASN A 81 -9.57 2.23 -7.60
C ASN A 81 -9.02 1.08 -8.45
N LEU A 82 -7.93 1.29 -9.17
CA LEU A 82 -7.36 0.28 -10.06
C LEU A 82 -6.40 -0.68 -9.35
N THR A 83 -5.81 -0.29 -8.21
CA THR A 83 -4.79 -1.08 -7.52
C THR A 83 -5.29 -1.67 -6.21
N ALA A 84 -5.76 -0.82 -5.30
CA ALA A 84 -6.05 -1.20 -3.93
C ALA A 84 -7.48 -1.73 -3.78
N ARG A 85 -8.46 -1.10 -4.42
CA ARG A 85 -9.88 -1.45 -4.26
C ARG A 85 -10.16 -2.95 -4.49
N PRO A 86 -9.65 -3.61 -5.56
CA PRO A 86 -9.85 -5.05 -5.74
C PRO A 86 -9.27 -5.89 -4.59
N ILE A 87 -8.14 -5.46 -4.01
CA ILE A 87 -7.51 -6.12 -2.87
C ILE A 87 -8.38 -5.91 -1.62
N ILE A 88 -8.90 -4.70 -1.41
CA ILE A 88 -9.82 -4.41 -0.29
C ILE A 88 -11.09 -5.25 -0.39
N ASP A 89 -11.66 -5.38 -1.58
CA ASP A 89 -12.86 -6.19 -1.84
C ASP A 89 -12.58 -7.67 -1.51
N SER A 90 -11.45 -8.24 -1.98
CA SER A 90 -11.02 -9.60 -1.59
C SER A 90 -10.82 -9.74 -0.09
N VAL A 91 -10.23 -8.73 0.55
CA VAL A 91 -10.07 -8.73 1.99
C VAL A 91 -11.43 -8.72 2.68
N LEU A 92 -12.41 -7.93 2.23
CA LEU A 92 -13.78 -7.94 2.76
C LEU A 92 -14.46 -9.31 2.63
N GLU A 93 -14.11 -10.10 1.61
CA GLU A 93 -14.56 -11.48 1.43
C GLU A 93 -13.86 -12.52 2.35
N GLY A 94 -12.89 -12.10 3.17
CA GLY A 94 -12.17 -12.98 4.09
C GLY A 94 -10.81 -13.46 3.60
N TYR A 95 -10.31 -12.94 2.47
CA TYR A 95 -8.96 -13.21 2.00
C TYR A 95 -7.94 -12.28 2.67
N ASN A 96 -6.67 -12.65 2.57
CA ASN A 96 -5.57 -11.77 2.97
C ASN A 96 -5.15 -10.90 1.78
N GLY A 97 -4.84 -9.63 2.03
CA GLY A 97 -4.38 -8.71 1.01
C GLY A 97 -3.27 -7.83 1.54
N THR A 98 -2.20 -7.67 0.75
CA THR A 98 -1.03 -6.88 1.12
C THR A 98 -0.66 -5.94 -0.02
N ILE A 99 -0.40 -4.67 0.33
CA ILE A 99 0.07 -3.64 -0.61
C ILE A 99 1.36 -3.07 -0.06
N PHE A 100 2.42 -3.11 -0.88
CA PHE A 100 3.70 -2.48 -0.61
C PHE A 100 3.98 -1.40 -1.64
N ALA A 101 4.57 -0.29 -1.19
CA ALA A 101 5.09 0.75 -2.07
C ALA A 101 6.62 0.72 -2.04
N TYR A 102 7.23 0.45 -3.19
CA TYR A 102 8.69 0.35 -3.33
C TYR A 102 9.26 1.45 -4.24
N GLY A 103 10.51 1.85 -3.98
CA GLY A 103 11.24 2.82 -4.80
C GLY A 103 12.24 3.66 -4.04
N GLN A 104 13.00 4.51 -4.75
CA GLN A 104 13.99 5.42 -4.16
C GLN A 104 13.35 6.46 -3.22
N THR A 105 14.12 7.03 -2.30
CA THR A 105 13.68 8.19 -1.49
C THR A 105 13.20 9.33 -2.39
N GLY A 106 12.06 9.93 -2.04
CA GLY A 106 11.50 11.05 -2.81
C GLY A 106 10.73 10.67 -4.09
N THR A 107 10.54 9.37 -4.40
CA THR A 107 9.74 8.95 -5.57
C THR A 107 8.23 8.98 -5.34
N GLY A 108 7.77 9.26 -4.13
CA GLY A 108 6.34 9.41 -3.82
C GLY A 108 5.69 8.20 -3.14
N LYS A 109 6.44 7.26 -2.56
CA LYS A 109 5.88 6.13 -1.77
C LYS A 109 4.86 6.58 -0.72
N THR A 110 5.28 7.47 0.20
CA THR A 110 4.40 8.03 1.24
C THR A 110 3.23 8.81 0.65
N PHE A 111 3.45 9.52 -0.45
CA PHE A 111 2.37 10.21 -1.16
C PHE A 111 1.34 9.24 -1.73
N THR A 112 1.76 8.11 -2.33
CA THR A 112 0.84 7.08 -2.81
C THR A 112 0.07 6.40 -1.68
N MET A 113 0.76 6.03 -0.59
CA MET A 113 0.15 5.29 0.51
C MET A 113 -0.73 6.16 1.40
N GLU A 114 -0.27 7.35 1.80
CA GLU A 114 -0.98 8.23 2.75
C GLU A 114 -1.58 9.45 2.05
N GLY A 115 -0.83 10.05 1.13
CA GLY A 115 -1.22 11.26 0.45
C GLY A 115 -1.30 12.48 1.38
N VAL A 116 -2.12 13.46 1.00
CA VAL A 116 -2.37 14.65 1.82
C VAL A 116 -3.73 14.50 2.49
N ARG A 117 -3.73 14.04 3.75
CA ARG A 117 -4.95 13.67 4.51
C ARG A 117 -6.02 14.76 4.54
N ALA A 118 -5.59 16.02 4.66
CA ALA A 118 -6.47 17.19 4.72
C ALA A 118 -7.15 17.55 3.40
N VAL A 119 -6.66 17.04 2.27
CA VAL A 119 -7.19 17.34 0.93
C VAL A 119 -7.80 16.06 0.35
N PRO A 120 -9.14 15.93 0.27
CA PRO A 120 -9.80 14.70 -0.15
C PRO A 120 -9.29 14.10 -1.46
N GLU A 121 -9.04 14.94 -2.46
CA GLU A 121 -8.54 14.51 -3.78
C GLU A 121 -7.10 13.97 -3.76
N LEU A 122 -6.34 14.32 -2.71
CA LEU A 122 -4.94 13.94 -2.56
C LEU A 122 -4.75 12.82 -1.53
N ARG A 123 -5.82 12.29 -0.92
CA ARG A 123 -5.77 11.14 0.00
C ARG A 123 -5.23 9.91 -0.71
N GLY A 124 -4.27 9.22 -0.09
CA GLY A 124 -3.64 8.02 -0.63
C GLY A 124 -4.45 6.74 -0.44
N ILE A 125 -3.82 5.60 -0.67
CA ILE A 125 -4.43 4.28 -0.55
C ILE A 125 -5.00 4.04 0.86
N ILE A 126 -4.21 4.28 1.91
CA ILE A 126 -4.59 4.04 3.33
C ILE A 126 -5.93 4.71 3.67
N PRO A 127 -6.05 6.06 3.64
CA PRO A 127 -7.30 6.71 4.02
C PRO A 127 -8.49 6.34 3.12
N ASN A 128 -8.25 6.06 1.83
CA ASN A 128 -9.32 5.65 0.92
C ASN A 128 -9.80 4.21 1.20
N SER A 129 -8.93 3.30 1.65
CA SER A 129 -9.32 1.94 2.04
C SER A 129 -10.28 1.93 3.23
N PHE A 130 -10.04 2.77 4.23
CA PHE A 130 -10.86 2.80 5.45
C PHE A 130 -12.24 3.46 5.27
N ALA A 131 -12.41 4.31 4.26
CA ALA A 131 -13.74 4.79 3.88
C ALA A 131 -14.68 3.64 3.48
N HIS A 132 -14.12 2.50 3.07
CA HIS A 132 -14.87 1.33 2.58
C HIS A 132 -14.97 0.20 3.61
N THR A 133 -14.43 0.34 4.83
CA THR A 133 -14.33 -0.79 5.78
C THR A 133 -14.22 -0.33 7.24
N CYS A 134 -15.04 -0.87 8.14
CA CYS A 134 -14.92 -0.70 9.61
C CYS A 134 -14.18 -1.90 10.22
N ARG A 135 -12.98 -1.70 10.78
CA ARG A 135 -12.10 -2.80 11.20
C ARG A 135 -11.11 -2.49 12.31
N VAL A 136 -10.50 -3.57 12.82
CA VAL A 136 -9.31 -3.51 13.67
C VAL A 136 -8.09 -3.13 12.82
N VAL A 137 -7.35 -2.13 13.28
CA VAL A 137 -6.12 -1.64 12.66
C VAL A 137 -4.96 -1.78 13.66
N SER A 138 -3.85 -2.29 13.17
CA SER A 138 -2.55 -2.27 13.84
C SER A 138 -1.59 -1.44 13.00
N TYR A 139 -0.69 -0.70 13.65
CA TYR A 139 0.29 0.14 12.96
C TYR A 139 1.66 -0.05 13.60
N LEU A 140 2.62 -0.49 12.78
CA LEU A 140 3.96 -0.86 13.22
C LEU A 140 5.02 -0.25 12.31
N GLU A 141 6.23 -0.18 12.84
CA GLU A 141 7.44 0.16 12.11
C GLU A 141 8.44 -0.98 12.24
N ILE A 142 9.14 -1.28 11.14
CA ILE A 142 10.33 -2.11 11.15
C ILE A 142 11.50 -1.17 10.90
N TYR A 143 12.36 -1.01 11.91
CA TYR A 143 13.54 -0.15 11.83
C TYR A 143 14.74 -0.87 12.41
N ASN A 144 15.82 -0.96 11.63
CA ASN A 144 17.05 -1.65 12.04
C ASN A 144 16.79 -3.09 12.53
N GLU A 145 16.01 -3.86 11.76
CA GLU A 145 15.58 -5.23 12.10
C GLU A 145 14.77 -5.36 13.40
N GLU A 146 14.27 -4.24 13.95
CA GLU A 146 13.43 -4.22 15.15
C GLU A 146 11.99 -3.84 14.80
N VAL A 147 11.03 -4.62 15.29
CA VAL A 147 9.59 -4.32 15.17
C VAL A 147 9.15 -3.46 16.35
N ARG A 148 8.47 -2.35 16.05
CA ARG A 148 7.96 -1.39 17.03
C ARG A 148 6.47 -1.12 16.82
N ASP A 149 5.74 -0.98 17.91
CA ASP A 149 4.31 -0.64 17.89
C ASP A 149 4.10 0.87 17.88
N LEU A 150 3.63 1.43 16.77
CA LEU A 150 3.41 2.87 16.65
C LEU A 150 2.18 3.36 17.44
N LEU A 151 1.32 2.44 17.91
CA LEU A 151 0.12 2.74 18.68
C LEU A 151 0.22 2.26 20.14
N GLY A 152 1.33 1.62 20.51
CA GLY A 152 1.62 1.15 21.85
C GLY A 152 1.91 2.30 22.81
N LYS A 153 1.70 2.06 24.11
CA LYS A 153 2.04 3.02 25.18
C LYS A 153 3.55 3.20 25.33
N ASP A 154 4.31 2.14 25.08
CA ASP A 154 5.77 2.13 25.15
C ASP A 154 6.35 1.97 23.74
N GLN A 155 6.85 3.07 23.19
CA GLN A 155 7.46 3.14 21.85
C GLN A 155 8.89 2.57 21.82
N MET A 156 9.49 2.30 22.98
CA MET A 156 10.81 1.69 23.10
C MET A 156 10.73 0.17 23.25
N GLN A 157 9.54 -0.37 23.45
CA GLN A 157 9.32 -1.80 23.54
C GLN A 157 9.59 -2.46 22.18
N ARG A 158 10.54 -3.39 22.17
CA ARG A 158 10.80 -4.26 21.02
C ARG A 158 9.76 -5.37 21.00
N LEU A 159 9.10 -5.54 19.86
CA LEU A 159 8.14 -6.62 19.67
C LEU A 159 8.80 -7.86 19.07
N GLU A 160 8.35 -9.03 19.50
CA GLU A 160 8.84 -10.33 19.03
C GLU A 160 7.93 -10.87 17.91
N VAL A 161 8.54 -11.29 16.82
CA VAL A 161 7.87 -12.08 15.78
C VAL A 161 7.80 -13.54 16.24
N LYS A 162 6.62 -14.15 16.18
CA LYS A 162 6.36 -15.53 16.58
C LYS A 162 5.59 -16.27 15.51
N GLU A 163 5.67 -17.59 15.53
CA GLU A 163 4.94 -18.47 14.61
C GLU A 163 4.03 -19.41 15.39
N ARG A 164 2.85 -19.69 14.82
CA ARG A 164 1.90 -20.66 15.32
C ARG A 164 1.32 -21.47 14.16
N PRO A 165 1.20 -22.82 14.25
CA PRO A 165 0.70 -23.64 13.14
C PRO A 165 -0.69 -23.28 12.61
N ASP A 166 -1.57 -22.74 13.47
CA ASP A 166 -2.96 -22.38 13.16
C ASP A 166 -3.11 -20.94 12.64
N VAL A 167 -2.11 -20.08 12.90
CA VAL A 167 -2.19 -18.63 12.65
C VAL A 167 -1.14 -18.15 11.65
N GLY A 168 -0.04 -18.89 11.49
CA GLY A 168 1.15 -18.45 10.78
C GLY A 168 2.00 -17.51 11.63
N VAL A 169 2.72 -16.61 10.95
CA VAL A 169 3.59 -15.61 11.58
C VAL A 169 2.76 -14.45 12.12
N TYR A 170 3.03 -14.05 13.36
CA TYR A 170 2.35 -12.94 14.04
C TYR A 170 3.31 -12.19 14.96
N ILE A 171 2.97 -10.95 15.29
CA ILE A 171 3.75 -10.16 16.25
C ILE A 171 3.08 -10.25 17.61
N LYS A 172 3.84 -10.70 18.61
CA LYS A 172 3.34 -10.80 19.99
C LYS A 172 3.18 -9.39 20.56
N ASP A 173 2.08 -9.19 21.29
CA ASP A 173 1.77 -7.95 22.02
C ASP A 173 1.58 -6.70 21.12
N LEU A 174 1.37 -6.88 19.81
CA LEU A 174 1.04 -5.78 18.89
C LEU A 174 -0.37 -5.22 19.18
N SER A 175 -0.47 -3.91 19.38
CA SER A 175 -1.73 -3.24 19.64
C SER A 175 -2.66 -3.26 18.43
N GLY A 176 -3.95 -3.45 18.70
CA GLY A 176 -5.02 -3.38 17.70
C GLY A 176 -6.12 -2.44 18.16
N TYR A 177 -6.56 -1.54 17.29
CA TYR A 177 -7.60 -0.55 17.58
C TYR A 177 -8.77 -0.72 16.63
N VAL A 178 -9.99 -0.73 17.16
CA VAL A 178 -11.21 -0.75 16.33
C VAL A 178 -11.45 0.65 15.77
N VAL A 179 -11.59 0.73 14.45
CA VAL A 179 -11.86 1.96 13.70
C VAL A 179 -13.26 1.85 13.09
N ASN A 180 -14.16 2.76 13.51
CA ASN A 180 -15.57 2.73 13.10
C ASN A 180 -15.92 3.78 12.04
N ASN A 181 -15.05 4.77 11.82
CA ASN A 181 -15.28 5.87 10.89
C ASN A 181 -13.94 6.49 10.46
N ALA A 182 -14.00 7.39 9.48
CA ALA A 182 -12.82 8.07 8.96
C ALA A 182 -12.09 8.94 10.00
N ASP A 183 -12.81 9.54 10.95
CA ASP A 183 -12.20 10.38 12.00
C ASP A 183 -11.35 9.54 12.97
N ASP A 184 -11.82 8.35 13.33
CA ASP A 184 -11.07 7.39 14.14
C ASP A 184 -9.79 6.96 13.40
N MET A 185 -9.87 6.74 12.09
CA MET A 185 -8.67 6.42 11.29
C MET A 185 -7.69 7.59 11.28
N ASP A 186 -8.16 8.81 11.07
CA ASP A 186 -7.31 10.00 11.07
C ASP A 186 -6.64 10.21 12.43
N ARG A 187 -7.33 9.89 13.54
CA ARG A 187 -6.74 9.88 14.88
C ARG A 187 -5.64 8.84 15.02
N ILE A 188 -5.90 7.58 14.62
CA ILE A 188 -4.91 6.49 14.69
C ILE A 188 -3.67 6.81 13.85
N MET A 189 -3.84 7.28 12.61
CA MET A 189 -2.73 7.73 11.76
C MET A 189 -1.95 8.88 12.39
N THR A 190 -2.65 9.84 13.01
CA THR A 190 -2.00 10.97 13.68
C THR A 190 -1.24 10.55 14.93
N LEU A 191 -1.74 9.58 15.69
CA LEU A 191 -1.04 9.00 16.84
C LEU A 191 0.25 8.30 16.39
N GLY A 192 0.19 7.44 15.38
CA GLY A 192 1.38 6.78 14.83
C GLY A 192 2.42 7.77 14.31
N HIS A 193 1.98 8.86 13.65
CA HIS A 193 2.87 9.93 13.20
C HIS A 193 3.44 10.83 14.30
N LYS A 194 2.81 10.88 15.48
CA LYS A 194 3.27 11.64 16.65
C LYS A 194 4.30 10.90 17.49
N ASN A 195 4.54 9.63 17.17
CA ASN A 195 5.62 8.82 17.73
C ASN A 195 6.86 8.72 16.81
N PRO A 196 7.32 9.77 16.09
CA PRO A 196 8.45 9.65 15.19
C PRO A 196 9.74 9.82 16.00
N ILE A 197 10.43 8.72 16.28
CA ILE A 197 11.89 8.85 16.40
C ILE A 197 12.38 9.03 14.95
N VAL A 198 12.55 10.30 14.59
CA VAL A 198 13.12 10.85 13.34
C VAL A 198 13.94 9.83 12.55
N VAL A 199 13.56 9.54 11.30
CA VAL A 199 14.46 9.39 10.13
C VAL A 199 13.66 9.47 8.82
N ILE A 200 13.91 10.52 8.02
CA ILE A 200 13.88 10.41 6.56
C ILE A 200 15.20 9.76 6.18
N SER A 201 15.21 8.47 5.85
CA SER A 201 16.32 7.81 5.17
C SER A 201 15.88 6.44 4.67
N THR A 202 16.03 6.26 3.35
CA THR A 202 16.28 4.98 2.65
C THR A 202 15.42 3.77 2.98
N MET A 203 14.57 3.39 2.02
CA MET A 203 13.81 2.12 1.95
C MET A 203 12.91 1.86 3.16
N VAL A 204 11.65 2.30 3.06
CA VAL A 204 10.60 1.86 3.99
C VAL A 204 9.51 1.19 3.17
N ASP A 205 9.45 -0.14 3.26
CA ASP A 205 8.28 -0.93 2.87
C ASP A 205 7.18 -0.66 3.91
N ARG A 206 6.39 0.40 3.69
CA ARG A 206 5.17 0.60 4.47
C ARG A 206 4.13 -0.39 3.97
N ALA A 207 3.92 -1.47 4.72
CA ALA A 207 2.85 -2.43 4.50
C ALA A 207 1.57 -1.95 5.18
N VAL A 208 0.45 -1.99 4.47
CA VAL A 208 -0.87 -1.77 5.06
C VAL A 208 -1.55 -3.12 5.13
N PHE A 209 -1.65 -3.67 6.33
CA PHE A 209 -2.34 -4.93 6.57
C PHE A 209 -3.82 -4.62 6.82
N ILE A 210 -4.68 -5.08 5.93
CA ILE A 210 -6.14 -4.99 6.11
C ILE A 210 -6.60 -6.44 6.25
N HIS A 211 -7.13 -6.79 7.43
CA HIS A 211 -7.45 -8.19 7.77
C HIS A 211 -8.95 -8.47 7.85
N ALA A 212 -9.35 -9.39 7.00
CA ALA A 212 -10.50 -10.30 6.97
C ALA A 212 -10.79 -11.22 8.14
N SER A 213 -11.10 -10.79 9.37
CA SER A 213 -11.75 -11.76 10.27
C SER A 213 -12.62 -11.21 11.38
N ASP A 214 -13.85 -11.75 11.43
CA ASP A 214 -14.67 -11.84 12.62
C ASP A 214 -13.97 -12.71 13.68
N THR A 215 -13.85 -12.19 14.90
CA THR A 215 -13.73 -12.91 16.18
C THR A 215 -12.41 -13.55 16.67
N LYS A 216 -11.24 -13.48 16.00
CA LYS A 216 -9.95 -13.85 16.67
C LYS A 216 -8.79 -12.90 16.34
N ASN A 217 -8.67 -11.87 17.17
CA ASN A 217 -7.65 -10.80 17.19
C ASN A 217 -6.20 -11.34 17.34
N ILE A 218 -5.58 -11.77 16.24
CA ILE A 218 -4.12 -11.86 16.18
C ILE A 218 -3.68 -11.18 14.88
N PRO A 219 -3.03 -10.01 14.93
CA PRO A 219 -2.50 -9.37 13.73
C PRO A 219 -1.42 -10.28 13.13
N ARG A 220 -1.68 -10.77 11.92
CA ARG A 220 -0.78 -11.65 11.17
C ARG A 220 0.16 -10.82 10.31
N VAL A 221 1.44 -11.19 10.29
CA VAL A 221 2.43 -10.67 9.35
C VAL A 221 2.48 -11.66 8.19
N ILE A 222 2.32 -11.15 6.96
CA ILE A 222 2.48 -11.92 5.72
C ILE A 222 3.77 -11.45 5.07
#